data_AF-A0A936BQG6-F1
#
_entry.id   AF-A0A936BQG6-F1
#
_cell.length_a   1.000
_cell.length_b   1.000
_cell.length_c   1.000
_cell.angle_alpha   90.00
_cell.angle_beta   90.00
_cell.angle_gamma   90.00
#
_symmetry.space_group_name_H-M   'P 1'
#
loop_
_entity.id
_entity.type
_entity.pdbx_description
1 polymer ?
#
loop_
_entity_poly.entity_id
_entity_poly.type
_entity_poly.pdbx_seq_one_letter_code
_entity_poly.pdbx_strand_id
1 'polypeptide(L)'
;MNPETRLFAYGTLKRGSPMHDQLCRGVRSVIPAQLWGRLYELPNGCPALQVPGPSMLAEATHSPVEDQQTLAALLAAPGRGCSREGWRPVQGQLITLADFNTAWPTLDAWEDACPGRPTLFRRVVVEVERENGVPITAWAYVVPRLPEGSRELVTGVWPVPVPLLVAD
;
A
#
# COMPACT_ATOMS: atom_id res chain seq x y z
N MET A 1 -22.12 6.80 -9.07
CA MET A 1 -21.09 6.68 -8.01
C MET A 1 -19.84 6.16 -8.67
N ASN A 2 -18.69 6.81 -8.45
CA ASN A 2 -17.42 6.19 -8.83
C ASN A 2 -17.18 5.00 -7.89
N PRO A 3 -16.82 3.81 -8.42
CA PRO A 3 -16.55 2.65 -7.59
C PRO A 3 -15.41 2.91 -6.60
N GLU A 4 -15.53 2.34 -5.42
CA GLU A 4 -14.50 2.45 -4.39
C GLU A 4 -13.21 1.74 -4.82
N THR A 5 -12.10 2.22 -4.28
CA THR A 5 -10.80 1.58 -4.46
C THR A 5 -10.10 1.40 -3.13
N ARG A 6 -9.07 0.56 -3.10
CA ARG A 6 -8.43 0.13 -1.84
C ARG A 6 -6.93 0.30 -1.92
N LEU A 7 -6.37 0.92 -0.88
CA LEU A 7 -4.94 1.11 -0.66
C LEU A 7 -4.54 0.38 0.62
N PHE A 8 -3.52 -0.47 0.54
CA PHE A 8 -2.79 -0.94 1.71
C PHE A 8 -1.64 0.03 2.01
N ALA A 9 -1.79 0.77 3.11
CA ALA A 9 -0.78 1.69 3.61
C ALA A 9 -0.01 1.06 4.76
N TYR A 10 1.31 0.96 4.64
CA TYR A 10 2.20 0.43 5.68
C TYR A 10 3.08 1.52 6.32
N GLY A 11 3.06 2.74 5.78
CA GLY A 11 4.01 3.81 6.09
C GLY A 11 3.36 5.17 6.33
N THR A 12 3.87 6.20 5.65
CA THR A 12 3.46 7.62 5.72
C THR A 12 2.01 7.87 5.27
N LEU A 13 1.40 6.96 4.51
CA LEU A 13 -0.01 7.04 4.11
C LEU A 13 -0.98 6.49 5.17
N LYS A 14 -0.46 5.92 6.27
CA LYS A 14 -1.31 5.44 7.39
C LYS A 14 -1.95 6.60 8.12
N ARG A 15 -3.20 6.41 8.54
CA ARG A 15 -3.93 7.34 9.42
C ARG A 15 -3.10 7.68 10.66
N GLY A 16 -3.08 8.96 11.01
CA GLY A 16 -2.22 9.54 12.06
C GLY A 16 -0.93 10.14 11.53
N SER A 17 -0.56 9.85 10.28
CA SER A 17 0.54 10.56 9.59
C SER A 17 0.00 11.81 8.88
N PRO A 18 0.75 12.93 8.83
CA PRO A 18 0.30 14.14 8.13
C PRO A 18 -0.07 13.92 6.65
N MET A 19 0.59 12.96 6.00
CA MET A 19 0.41 12.64 4.58
C MET A 19 -0.92 11.94 4.32
N HIS A 20 -1.48 11.23 5.32
CA HIS A 20 -2.81 10.64 5.20
C HIS A 20 -3.87 11.72 4.99
N ASP A 21 -3.87 12.75 5.84
CA ASP A 21 -4.88 13.80 5.79
C ASP A 21 -4.75 14.66 4.52
N GLN A 22 -3.52 14.86 4.05
CA GLN A 22 -3.25 15.62 2.83
C GLN A 22 -3.63 14.87 1.55
N LEU A 23 -3.35 13.57 1.48
CA LEU A 23 -3.39 12.80 0.23
C LEU A 23 -4.58 11.83 0.13
N CYS A 24 -4.97 11.17 1.23
CA CYS A 24 -6.08 10.21 1.25
C CYS A 24 -7.43 10.93 1.34
N ARG A 25 -7.87 11.53 0.23
CA ARG A 25 -9.19 12.19 0.14
C ARG A 25 -10.31 11.17 -0.05
N GLY A 26 -11.49 11.47 0.50
CA GLY A 26 -12.68 10.63 0.33
C GLY A 26 -12.57 9.26 1.00
N VAL A 27 -11.84 9.16 2.12
CA VAL A 27 -11.73 7.93 2.91
C VAL A 27 -13.09 7.48 3.41
N ARG A 28 -13.47 6.24 3.07
CA ARG A 28 -14.70 5.57 3.50
C ARG A 28 -14.47 4.70 4.73
N SER A 29 -13.33 4.02 4.79
CA SER A 29 -12.96 3.20 5.94
C SER A 29 -11.44 3.07 6.04
N VAL A 30 -10.96 2.84 7.25
CA VAL A 30 -9.58 2.47 7.55
C VAL A 30 -9.64 1.35 8.57
N ILE A 31 -9.13 0.17 8.21
CA ILE A 31 -9.08 -0.98 9.11
C ILE A 31 -7.66 -1.53 9.19
N PRO A 32 -7.25 -2.14 10.32
CA PRO A 32 -6.00 -2.88 10.40
C PRO A 32 -5.95 -3.98 9.34
N ALA A 33 -4.79 -4.16 8.71
CA ALA A 33 -4.52 -5.23 7.79
C ALA A 33 -3.03 -5.56 7.80
N GLN A 34 -2.67 -6.71 7.26
CA GLN A 34 -1.28 -7.12 7.09
C GLN A 34 -1.06 -7.82 5.76
N LEU A 35 0.19 -7.93 5.34
CA LEU A 35 0.60 -8.81 4.24
C LEU A 35 1.95 -9.46 4.54
N TRP A 36 2.32 -10.47 3.77
CA TRP A 36 3.63 -11.12 3.88
C TRP A 36 4.63 -10.42 2.97
N GLY A 37 5.65 -9.81 3.58
CA GLY A 37 6.63 -8.97 2.90
C GLY A 37 7.85 -8.69 3.77
N ARG A 38 8.63 -7.69 3.37
CA ARG A 38 9.70 -7.12 4.18
C ARG A 38 9.60 -5.60 4.14
N LEU A 39 9.62 -5.00 5.31
CA LEU A 39 9.54 -3.55 5.50
C LEU A 39 10.95 -3.00 5.72
N TYR A 40 11.25 -1.88 5.10
CA TYR A 40 12.53 -1.20 5.17
C TYR A 40 12.34 0.26 5.51
N GLU A 41 13.34 0.83 6.14
CA GLU A 41 13.59 2.26 6.21
C GLU A 41 14.66 2.59 5.17
N LEU A 42 14.31 3.46 4.22
CA LEU A 42 15.21 3.97 3.21
C LEU A 42 16.18 5.01 3.80
N PRO A 43 17.33 5.30 3.14
CA PRO A 43 18.28 6.30 3.62
C PRO A 43 17.70 7.71 3.82
N ASN A 44 16.61 8.04 3.12
CA ASN A 44 15.88 9.30 3.28
C ASN A 44 14.84 9.29 4.41
N GLY A 45 14.75 8.21 5.19
CA GLY A 45 13.78 8.04 6.28
C GLY A 45 12.38 7.62 5.82
N CYS A 46 12.18 7.29 4.53
CA CYS A 46 10.88 6.82 4.04
C CYS A 46 10.71 5.30 4.21
N PRO A 47 9.47 4.83 4.43
CA PRO A 47 9.17 3.40 4.44
C PRO A 47 9.23 2.81 3.03
N ALA A 48 9.73 1.59 2.90
CA ALA A 48 9.72 0.82 1.67
C ALA A 48 9.25 -0.61 1.92
N LEU A 49 8.39 -1.12 1.03
CA LEU A 49 7.89 -2.48 1.09
C LEU A 49 8.43 -3.33 -0.07
N GLN A 50 8.93 -4.51 0.26
CA GLN A 50 9.10 -5.60 -0.70
C GLN A 50 8.09 -6.71 -0.43
N VAL A 51 7.56 -7.29 -1.50
CA VAL A 51 6.65 -8.44 -1.44
C VAL A 51 7.20 -9.57 -2.32
N PRO A 52 6.81 -10.83 -2.09
CA PRO A 52 7.14 -11.91 -3.01
C PRO A 52 6.65 -11.60 -4.43
N GLY A 53 7.45 -11.93 -5.45
CA GLY A 53 7.08 -11.76 -6.86
C GLY A 53 5.68 -12.29 -7.20
N PRO A 54 5.34 -13.54 -6.83
CA PRO A 54 4.01 -14.11 -7.07
C PRO A 54 2.85 -13.41 -6.35
N SER A 55 3.13 -12.57 -5.35
CA SER A 55 2.11 -11.80 -4.63
C SER A 55 1.76 -10.48 -5.33
N MET A 56 2.53 -10.08 -6.36
CA MET A 56 2.20 -8.94 -7.22
C MET A 56 1.26 -9.39 -8.33
N LEU A 57 -0.05 -9.15 -8.14
CA LEU A 57 -1.10 -9.66 -9.02
C LEU A 57 -1.27 -8.85 -10.30
N ALA A 58 -0.96 -7.56 -10.25
CA ALA A 58 -0.95 -6.64 -11.39
C ALA A 58 -0.09 -5.42 -11.06
N GLU A 59 0.45 -4.77 -12.08
CA GLU A 59 1.05 -3.43 -11.97
C GLU A 59 0.04 -2.37 -12.43
N ALA A 60 0.13 -1.17 -11.87
CA ALA A 60 -0.71 -0.05 -12.28
C ALA A 60 -0.44 0.38 -13.73
N THR A 61 -1.48 0.88 -14.40
CA THR A 61 -1.40 1.52 -15.72
C THR A 61 -1.55 3.03 -15.59
N HIS A 62 -1.37 3.76 -16.71
CA HIS A 62 -1.63 5.20 -16.74
C HIS A 62 -3.13 5.55 -16.66
N SER A 63 -4.02 4.56 -16.68
CA SER A 63 -5.46 4.75 -16.68
C SER A 63 -6.06 4.27 -15.35
N PRO A 64 -6.49 5.20 -14.46
CA PRO A 64 -7.20 4.83 -13.23
C PRO A 64 -8.43 3.96 -13.49
N VAL A 65 -9.06 4.08 -14.66
CA VAL A 65 -10.22 3.27 -15.06
C VAL A 65 -9.83 1.82 -15.32
N GLU A 66 -8.73 1.58 -16.05
CA GLU A 66 -8.21 0.22 -16.28
C GLU A 66 -7.75 -0.42 -14.97
N ASP A 67 -7.06 0.33 -14.13
CA ASP A 67 -6.65 -0.11 -12.79
C ASP A 67 -7.85 -0.55 -11.96
N GLN A 68 -8.94 0.20 -12.00
CA GLN A 68 -10.16 -0.14 -11.28
C GLN A 68 -10.83 -1.40 -11.85
N GLN A 69 -10.82 -1.59 -13.17
CA GLN A 69 -11.34 -2.81 -13.81
C GLN A 69 -10.51 -4.04 -13.41
N THR A 70 -9.19 -3.91 -13.40
CA THR A 70 -8.26 -4.95 -12.93
C THR A 70 -8.53 -5.30 -11.47
N LEU A 71 -8.63 -4.30 -10.59
CA LEU A 71 -8.94 -4.53 -9.18
C LEU A 71 -10.29 -5.24 -9.01
N ALA A 72 -11.33 -4.81 -9.73
CA ALA A 72 -12.66 -5.43 -9.69
C ALA A 72 -12.63 -6.90 -10.14
N ALA A 73 -11.91 -7.21 -11.21
CA ALA A 73 -11.75 -8.59 -11.69
C ALA A 73 -11.02 -9.47 -10.66
N LEU A 74 -9.95 -8.95 -10.04
CA LEU A 74 -9.19 -9.66 -9.01
C LEU A 74 -9.97 -9.85 -7.71
N LEU A 75 -10.89 -8.94 -7.38
CA LEU A 75 -11.78 -9.10 -6.23
C LEU A 75 -12.85 -10.17 -6.43
N ALA A 76 -13.26 -10.42 -7.67
CA ALA A 76 -14.24 -11.46 -8.00
C ALA A 76 -13.60 -12.87 -8.12
N ALA A 77 -12.27 -12.94 -8.24
CA ALA A 77 -11.53 -14.19 -8.34
C ALA A 77 -11.29 -14.81 -6.95
N PRO A 78 -11.12 -16.15 -6.86
CA PRO A 78 -10.64 -16.80 -5.64
C PRO A 78 -9.28 -16.25 -5.22
N GLY A 79 -9.08 -16.13 -3.91
CA GLY A 79 -7.79 -15.74 -3.36
C GLY A 79 -6.69 -16.71 -3.79
N ARG A 80 -5.53 -16.16 -4.18
CA ARG A 80 -4.40 -16.92 -4.72
C ARG A 80 -3.45 -17.40 -3.62
N GLY A 81 -3.50 -16.77 -2.46
CA GLY A 81 -2.59 -17.04 -1.35
C GLY A 81 -1.20 -16.44 -1.63
N CYS A 82 -0.44 -16.20 -0.57
CA CYS A 82 0.91 -15.68 -0.66
C CYS A 82 1.89 -16.67 -0.01
N SER A 83 3.06 -16.87 -0.62
CA SER A 83 4.14 -17.62 0.03
C SER A 83 4.60 -16.84 1.26
N ARG A 84 4.65 -17.55 2.40
CA ARG A 84 5.14 -17.00 3.68
C ARG A 84 6.61 -17.32 3.92
N GLU A 85 7.19 -18.21 3.12
CA GLU A 85 8.55 -18.72 3.33
C GLU A 85 9.58 -17.60 3.14
N GLY A 86 10.36 -17.31 4.17
CA GLY A 86 11.38 -16.26 4.14
C GLY A 86 10.84 -14.82 4.19
N TRP A 87 9.52 -14.64 4.36
CA TRP A 87 8.82 -13.37 4.47
C TRP A 87 8.28 -13.15 5.90
N ARG A 88 7.99 -11.90 6.24
CA ARG A 88 7.51 -11.50 7.58
C ARG A 88 6.15 -10.79 7.45
N PRO A 89 5.30 -10.84 8.50
CA PRO A 89 4.08 -10.05 8.49
C PRO A 89 4.44 -8.56 8.56
N VAL A 90 3.98 -7.78 7.59
CA VAL A 90 4.07 -6.32 7.58
C VAL A 90 2.72 -5.76 7.98
N GLN A 91 2.70 -5.00 9.07
CA GLN A 91 1.51 -4.37 9.62
C GLN A 91 1.21 -3.06 8.92
N GLY A 92 -0.06 -2.88 8.54
CA GLY A 92 -0.52 -1.70 7.85
C GLY A 92 -2.01 -1.45 8.06
N GLN A 93 -2.58 -0.71 7.14
CA GLN A 93 -3.97 -0.32 7.14
C GLN A 93 -4.54 -0.51 5.74
N LEU A 94 -5.70 -1.15 5.65
CA LEU A 94 -6.50 -1.15 4.45
C LEU A 94 -7.40 0.08 4.46
N ILE A 95 -7.12 1.01 3.55
CA ILE A 95 -7.85 2.26 3.36
C ILE A 95 -8.76 2.09 2.16
N THR A 96 -10.07 2.29 2.36
CA THR A 96 -11.04 2.34 1.25
C THR A 96 -11.29 3.80 0.88
N LEU A 97 -11.11 4.14 -0.39
CA LEU A 97 -11.26 5.48 -0.94
C LEU A 97 -12.46 5.52 -1.88
N ALA A 98 -13.23 6.62 -1.81
CA ALA A 98 -14.49 6.75 -2.53
C ALA A 98 -14.34 6.98 -4.04
N ASP A 99 -13.21 7.50 -4.49
CA ASP A 99 -13.01 7.93 -5.87
C ASP A 99 -11.60 7.65 -6.37
N PHE A 100 -11.46 6.58 -7.14
CA PHE A 100 -10.18 6.18 -7.73
C PHE A 100 -9.63 7.21 -8.72
N ASN A 101 -10.49 7.99 -9.41
CA ASN A 101 -10.05 8.96 -10.40
C ASN A 101 -9.29 10.12 -9.79
N THR A 102 -9.59 10.47 -8.54
CA THR A 102 -8.91 11.55 -7.81
C THR A 102 -7.82 11.02 -6.88
N ALA A 103 -8.00 9.81 -6.33
CA ALA A 103 -7.02 9.18 -5.45
C ALA A 103 -5.70 8.88 -6.16
N TRP A 104 -5.73 8.15 -7.29
CA TRP A 104 -4.50 7.65 -7.90
C TRP A 104 -3.58 8.73 -8.46
N PRO A 105 -4.06 9.74 -9.21
CA PRO A 105 -3.17 10.81 -9.66
C PRO A 105 -2.47 11.55 -8.51
N THR A 106 -3.15 11.73 -7.38
CA THR A 106 -2.60 12.42 -6.20
C THR A 106 -1.55 11.56 -5.49
N LEU A 107 -1.86 10.28 -5.26
CA LEU A 107 -0.97 9.37 -4.54
C LEU A 107 0.26 8.97 -5.38
N ASP A 108 0.05 8.70 -6.68
CA ASP A 108 1.13 8.35 -7.61
C ASP A 108 2.10 9.52 -7.80
N ALA A 109 1.61 10.76 -7.84
CA ALA A 109 2.47 11.94 -7.92
C ALA A 109 3.31 12.14 -6.64
N TRP A 110 2.78 11.79 -5.46
CA TRP A 110 3.51 11.88 -4.20
C TRP A 110 4.61 10.83 -4.08
N GLU A 111 4.33 9.59 -4.45
CA GLU A 111 5.29 8.47 -4.39
C GLU A 111 6.23 8.41 -5.61
N ASP A 112 6.10 9.36 -6.55
CA ASP A 112 6.75 9.34 -7.88
C ASP A 112 6.55 7.99 -8.59
N ALA A 113 5.38 7.39 -8.44
CA ALA A 113 5.05 6.09 -9.03
C ALA A 113 4.50 6.30 -10.44
N CYS A 114 5.32 6.05 -11.45
CA CYS A 114 4.95 6.25 -12.85
C CYS A 114 4.98 4.92 -13.63
N PRO A 115 3.83 4.39 -14.06
CA PRO A 115 3.76 3.20 -14.90
C PRO A 115 4.69 3.27 -16.11
N GLY A 116 5.32 2.15 -16.46
CA GLY A 116 6.23 2.07 -17.61
C GLY A 116 7.58 2.80 -17.46
N ARG A 117 7.82 3.50 -16.34
CA ARG A 117 9.11 4.15 -16.02
C ARG A 117 9.84 3.45 -14.88
N PRO A 118 11.18 3.50 -14.86
CA PRO A 118 11.96 2.99 -13.73
C PRO A 118 11.91 3.99 -12.57
N THR A 119 10.86 3.92 -11.76
CA THR A 119 10.71 4.70 -10.52
C THR A 119 11.04 3.86 -9.29
N LEU A 120 11.29 4.52 -8.16
CA LEU A 120 11.62 3.86 -6.90
C LEU A 120 10.44 3.03 -6.39
N PHE A 121 9.27 3.66 -6.31
CA PHE A 121 8.02 3.01 -5.96
C PHE A 121 7.27 2.56 -7.20
N ARG A 122 6.62 1.40 -7.10
CA ARG A 122 5.64 0.91 -8.08
C ARG A 122 4.33 0.62 -7.37
N ARG A 123 3.22 1.07 -7.94
CA ARG A 123 1.89 0.70 -7.46
C ARG A 123 1.49 -0.65 -8.06
N VAL A 124 1.26 -1.62 -7.20
CA VAL A 124 0.92 -3.00 -7.57
C VAL A 124 -0.29 -3.49 -6.80
N VAL A 125 -1.00 -4.46 -7.35
CA VAL A 125 -2.10 -5.13 -6.67
C VAL A 125 -1.54 -6.29 -5.84
N VAL A 126 -1.94 -6.37 -4.58
CA VAL A 126 -1.56 -7.41 -3.62
C VAL A 126 -2.78 -7.95 -2.88
N GLU A 127 -2.64 -9.14 -2.28
CA GLU A 127 -3.57 -9.62 -1.27
C GLU A 127 -3.13 -9.18 0.12
N VAL A 128 -4.07 -8.71 0.93
CA VAL A 128 -3.85 -8.37 2.34
C VAL A 128 -4.80 -9.15 3.23
N GLU A 129 -4.30 -9.60 4.37
CA GLU A 129 -5.06 -10.27 5.41
C GLU A 129 -5.68 -9.22 6.34
N ARG A 130 -7.00 -9.26 6.48
CA ARG A 130 -7.73 -8.51 7.52
C ARG A 130 -7.71 -9.30 8.83
N GLU A 131 -8.13 -8.67 9.91
CA GLU A 131 -8.23 -9.31 11.24
C GLU A 131 -9.05 -10.62 11.25
N ASN A 132 -10.07 -10.72 10.37
CA ASN A 132 -10.87 -11.94 10.23
C ASN A 132 -10.18 -13.07 9.44
N GLY A 133 -8.93 -12.89 9.01
CA GLY A 133 -8.15 -13.87 8.25
C GLY A 133 -8.57 -14.02 6.78
N VAL A 134 -9.59 -13.31 6.31
CA VAL A 134 -10.06 -13.40 4.93
C VAL A 134 -9.25 -12.43 4.06
N PRO A 135 -8.47 -12.92 3.07
CA PRO A 135 -7.69 -12.06 2.20
C PRO A 135 -8.59 -11.13 1.40
N ILE A 136 -8.08 -9.96 1.09
CA ILE A 136 -8.73 -8.99 0.22
C ILE A 136 -7.69 -8.30 -0.65
N THR A 137 -8.05 -8.06 -1.89
CA THR A 137 -7.17 -7.43 -2.87
C THR A 137 -7.15 -5.91 -2.69
N ALA A 138 -5.95 -5.32 -2.72
CA ALA A 138 -5.73 -3.88 -2.60
C ALA A 138 -4.50 -3.44 -3.39
N TRP A 139 -4.43 -2.15 -3.72
CA TRP A 139 -3.21 -1.53 -4.24
C TRP A 139 -2.22 -1.29 -3.11
N ALA A 140 -0.93 -1.43 -3.39
CA ALA A 140 0.16 -1.06 -2.49
C ALA A 140 1.32 -0.48 -3.29
N TYR A 141 2.09 0.42 -2.68
CA TYR A 141 3.37 0.87 -3.24
C TYR A 141 4.48 -0.08 -2.80
N VAL A 142 5.28 -0.61 -3.73
CA VAL A 142 6.40 -1.50 -3.44
C VAL A 142 7.69 -0.95 -4.05
N VAL A 143 8.83 -1.39 -3.52
CA VAL A 143 10.17 -1.03 -4.01
C VAL A 143 10.85 -2.28 -4.58
N PRO A 144 10.80 -2.51 -5.91
CA PRO A 144 11.38 -3.70 -6.52
C PRO A 144 12.88 -3.83 -6.30
N ARG A 145 13.59 -2.69 -6.22
CA ARG A 145 15.04 -2.61 -5.99
C ARG A 145 15.31 -1.61 -4.88
N LEU A 146 15.81 -2.12 -3.76
CA LEU A 146 16.15 -1.28 -2.62
C LEU A 146 17.40 -0.43 -2.91
N PRO A 147 17.38 0.87 -2.58
CA PRO A 147 18.58 1.68 -2.50
C PRO A 147 19.61 1.09 -1.53
N GLU A 148 20.90 1.31 -1.81
CA GLU A 148 21.96 0.99 -0.87
C GLU A 148 21.77 1.72 0.46
N GLY A 149 22.10 1.06 1.58
CA GLY A 149 21.89 1.62 2.92
C GLY A 149 20.47 1.49 3.47
N SER A 150 19.53 0.88 2.73
CA SER A 150 18.19 0.56 3.26
C SER A 150 18.29 -0.42 4.44
N ARG A 151 17.62 -0.10 5.54
CA ARG A 151 17.63 -0.90 6.78
C ARG A 151 16.33 -1.66 6.94
N GLU A 152 16.39 -2.97 7.10
CA GLU A 152 15.19 -3.77 7.35
C GLU A 152 14.59 -3.45 8.74
N LEU A 153 13.28 -3.27 8.78
CA LEU A 153 12.48 -3.21 9.99
C LEU A 153 11.90 -4.60 10.25
N VAL A 154 12.68 -5.43 10.96
CA VAL A 154 12.37 -6.85 11.21
C VAL A 154 11.03 -7.05 11.95
N THR A 155 10.58 -6.05 12.69
CA THR A 155 9.26 -6.05 13.36
C THR A 155 8.09 -5.99 12.39
N GLY A 156 8.31 -5.57 11.14
CA GLY A 156 7.24 -5.37 10.15
C GLY A 156 6.33 -4.18 10.45
N VAL A 157 6.71 -3.30 11.38
CA VAL A 157 5.90 -2.16 11.82
C VAL A 157 6.62 -0.86 11.52
N TRP A 158 5.97 0.01 10.74
CA TRP A 158 6.41 1.41 10.61
C TRP A 158 5.88 2.24 11.79
N PRO A 159 6.72 2.98 12.51
CA PRO A 159 6.25 3.87 13.56
C PRO A 159 5.41 5.00 12.94
N VAL A 160 4.14 5.12 13.35
CA VAL A 160 3.38 6.35 13.10
C VAL A 160 3.72 7.30 14.23
N PRO A 161 4.10 8.56 13.95
CA PRO A 161 4.25 9.55 15.01
C PRO A 161 2.95 9.61 15.81
N VAL A 162 3.01 9.38 17.11
CA VAL A 162 1.88 9.70 17.99
C VAL A 162 1.73 11.22 17.90
N PRO A 163 0.55 11.78 17.57
CA PRO A 163 0.36 13.22 17.65
C PRO A 163 0.81 13.66 19.04
N LEU A 164 1.76 14.60 19.10
CA LEU A 164 2.10 15.23 20.37
C LEU A 164 0.78 15.75 20.94
N LEU A 165 0.33 15.17 22.05
CA LEU A 165 -0.69 15.78 22.88
C LEU A 165 -0.11 17.15 23.23
N VAL A 166 -0.63 18.20 22.60
CA VAL A 166 -0.39 19.56 23.06
C VAL A 166 -1.03 19.57 24.45
N ALA A 167 -0.19 19.60 25.48
CA ALA A 167 -0.66 19.87 26.82
C ALA A 167 -1.21 21.30 26.79
N ASP A 168 -2.52 21.42 26.99
CA ASP A 168 -3.19 22.69 27.29
C ASP A 168 -2.60 23.34 28.56
#